data_AF-A0A5B8M6K7-F1
#
_entry.id   AF-A0A5B8M6K7-F1
#
_cell.length_a   1.000
_cell.length_b   1.000
_cell.length_c   1.000
_cell.angle_alpha   90.00
_cell.angle_beta   90.00
_cell.angle_gamma   90.00
#
_symmetry.space_group_name_H-M   'P 1'
#
loop_
_entity.id
_entity.type
_entity.pdbx_description
1 polymer ?
#
loop_
_entity_poly.entity_id
_entity_poly.type
_entity_poly.pdbx_seq_one_letter_code
_entity_poly.pdbx_strand_id
1 'polypeptide(L)'
;MPETSSDFSGSYEAPERTDNTTSAPRGPRGLPRLDRHREVNRRAVLGGFVAASALMLAGCSSPAQSATRRAAATAPVTPTVSAVNPTQTSVLGQKVVIHGTDLQHVDKVVFGSTAVDVTSVTPTKVVATAPAAADYQPAAVSLSLLGANGKVLAKQPDALQYSASGGVAAQMTYALAHWNNYNTAQYGNLNPQGGDCANFVSQTLIARGWTMNDDWYNHDAAADWSPAWGYVPSMDQYFSDNASALGLEKLDFASQADRAKVALGDVAIFFWGDDTSPDHTQVVDKIDVVDGQYKISMASHNDDYAYRDLDTTITTQHPGSTGHFWHLTR
;
A
#
# COMPACT_ATOMS: atom_id res chain seq x y z
N MET A 1 -55.99 29.79 -22.33
CA MET A 1 -56.06 30.64 -21.13
C MET A 1 -55.49 29.83 -19.97
N PRO A 2 -54.63 30.44 -19.14
CA PRO A 2 -53.30 29.89 -18.90
C PRO A 2 -52.98 29.64 -17.41
N GLU A 3 -51.71 29.29 -17.17
CA GLU A 3 -50.95 29.30 -15.91
C GLU A 3 -51.06 28.03 -15.06
N THR A 4 -49.98 27.47 -14.51
CA THR A 4 -48.75 28.10 -14.00
C THR A 4 -47.51 27.24 -14.23
N SER A 5 -46.48 27.89 -14.78
CA SER A 5 -45.06 27.54 -14.63
C SER A 5 -44.60 27.94 -13.23
N SER A 6 -43.95 27.05 -12.49
CA SER A 6 -43.17 27.42 -11.31
C SER A 6 -41.70 27.22 -11.61
N ASP A 7 -41.04 28.33 -11.97
CA ASP A 7 -39.60 28.50 -11.94
C ASP A 7 -39.10 28.21 -10.52
N PHE A 8 -38.21 27.22 -10.38
CA PHE A 8 -37.40 27.05 -9.18
C PHE A 8 -35.98 27.52 -9.49
N SER A 9 -35.81 28.84 -9.56
CA SER A 9 -34.50 29.49 -9.56
C SER A 9 -33.99 29.56 -8.12
N GLY A 10 -33.44 28.45 -7.63
CA GLY A 10 -32.64 28.42 -6.41
C GLY A 10 -31.20 28.77 -6.75
N SER A 11 -30.83 30.04 -6.60
CA SER A 11 -29.44 30.49 -6.63
C SER A 11 -28.68 29.90 -5.44
N TYR A 12 -27.83 28.92 -5.70
CA TYR A 12 -26.88 28.41 -4.71
C TYR A 12 -25.72 29.41 -4.62
N GLU A 13 -25.72 30.25 -3.59
CA GLU A 13 -24.56 31.07 -3.22
C GLU A 13 -23.44 30.16 -2.73
N ALA A 14 -22.36 30.09 -3.49
CA ALA A 14 -21.13 29.45 -3.06
C ALA A 14 -20.51 30.23 -1.89
N PRO A 15 -20.02 29.58 -0.82
CA PRO A 15 -19.35 30.30 0.26
C PRO A 15 -18.03 30.92 -0.23
N GLU A 16 -17.84 32.18 0.15
CA GLU A 16 -16.70 33.02 -0.22
C GLU A 16 -15.35 32.38 0.11
N ARG A 17 -14.51 32.32 -0.92
CA ARG A 17 -13.09 31.96 -0.84
C ARG A 17 -12.34 33.08 -0.12
N THR A 18 -11.91 32.83 1.11
CA THR A 18 -10.98 33.73 1.80
C THR A 18 -9.57 33.51 1.24
N ASP A 19 -9.22 34.31 0.23
CA ASP A 19 -7.84 34.52 -0.19
C ASP A 19 -7.07 35.17 0.97
N ASN A 20 -6.13 34.44 1.57
CA ASN A 20 -5.10 35.05 2.42
C ASN A 20 -3.71 34.80 1.84
N THR A 21 -3.38 35.59 0.83
CA THR A 21 -2.00 35.86 0.42
C THR A 21 -1.34 36.76 1.47
N THR A 22 -0.44 36.21 2.28
CA THR A 22 0.50 37.02 3.08
C THR A 22 1.94 36.54 2.86
N SER A 23 2.62 37.24 1.97
CA SER A 23 4.01 37.71 2.03
C SER A 23 4.99 37.04 3.02
N ALA A 24 6.02 36.42 2.43
CA ALA A 24 7.28 36.06 3.09
C ALA A 24 8.10 37.30 3.51
N PRO A 25 8.83 37.25 4.65
CA PRO A 25 9.96 38.13 4.89
C PRO A 25 11.32 37.41 4.78
N ARG A 26 12.27 38.17 4.21
CA ARG A 26 13.68 37.86 3.95
C ARG A 26 14.44 37.42 5.21
N GLY A 27 15.30 36.41 5.05
CA GLY A 27 16.28 36.01 6.07
C GLY A 27 17.50 36.94 6.16
N PRO A 28 18.35 36.74 7.18
CA PRO A 28 19.74 37.19 7.12
C PRO A 28 20.77 36.09 7.38
N ARG A 29 21.73 36.03 6.44
CA ARG A 29 23.19 35.83 6.56
C ARG A 29 23.77 35.21 7.84
N GLY A 30 24.62 34.20 7.65
CA GLY A 30 25.80 33.98 8.49
C GLY A 30 26.33 32.54 8.54
N LEU A 31 27.18 32.15 7.59
CA LEU A 31 28.08 31.00 7.73
C LEU A 31 29.50 31.51 7.98
N PRO A 32 30.22 31.02 9.00
CA PRO A 32 31.68 31.06 9.01
C PRO A 32 32.25 29.77 8.42
N ARG A 33 33.06 29.98 7.39
CA ARG A 33 33.98 29.04 6.78
C ARG A 33 35.24 28.97 7.66
N LEU A 34 35.66 27.81 8.13
CA LEU A 34 37.00 27.58 8.66
C LEU A 34 37.57 26.23 8.20
N ASP A 35 38.40 26.35 7.17
CA ASP A 35 39.72 25.75 6.94
C ASP A 35 40.01 24.27 7.23
N ARG A 36 40.41 23.61 6.13
CA ARG A 36 41.28 22.43 6.11
C ARG A 36 42.71 22.84 6.47
N HIS A 37 43.35 22.10 7.38
CA HIS A 37 44.77 21.71 7.34
C HIS A 37 44.92 20.55 8.36
N ARG A 38 45.06 19.30 7.91
CA ARG A 38 46.33 18.56 7.69
C ARG A 38 47.27 18.62 8.90
N GLU A 39 47.39 17.51 9.63
CA GLU A 39 48.70 16.89 9.89
C GLU A 39 48.60 15.48 10.48
N VAL A 40 49.49 14.64 9.97
CA VAL A 40 49.77 13.26 10.33
C VAL A 40 50.70 13.27 11.53
N ASN A 41 50.51 12.39 12.51
CA ASN A 41 51.66 11.91 13.28
C ASN A 41 51.49 10.48 13.81
N ARG A 42 52.30 9.60 13.22
CA ARG A 42 52.68 8.29 13.76
C ARG A 42 53.58 8.52 14.98
N ARG A 43 53.33 7.81 16.08
CA ARG A 43 54.39 7.49 17.05
C ARG A 43 54.29 6.04 17.47
N ALA A 44 55.28 5.28 17.00
CA ALA A 44 55.69 4.00 17.55
C ALA A 44 56.34 4.24 18.92
N VAL A 45 56.13 3.31 19.86
CA VAL A 45 56.91 3.20 21.08
C VAL A 45 57.57 1.83 21.07
N LEU A 46 58.90 1.86 20.93
CA LEU A 46 59.83 0.77 21.22
C LEU A 46 60.19 0.84 22.71
N GLY A 47 60.36 -0.32 23.33
CA GLY A 47 61.03 -0.48 24.63
C GLY A 47 60.50 -1.74 25.33
N GLY A 48 61.29 -2.70 25.79
CA GLY A 48 62.73 -2.86 25.85
C GLY A 48 63.01 -4.29 26.33
N PHE A 49 64.19 -4.80 25.98
CA PHE A 49 64.70 -6.10 26.38
C PHE A 49 64.98 -6.18 27.89
N VAL A 50 64.62 -7.30 28.54
CA VAL A 50 65.43 -7.91 29.60
C VAL A 50 65.45 -9.42 29.38
N ALA A 51 66.64 -9.94 29.15
CA ALA A 51 66.95 -11.35 29.12
C ALA A 51 67.18 -11.87 30.54
N ALA A 52 66.65 -13.06 30.84
CA ALA A 52 67.14 -13.88 31.93
C ALA A 52 67.12 -15.35 31.48
N SER A 53 68.33 -15.86 31.23
CA SER A 53 68.62 -17.25 30.92
C SER A 53 68.36 -18.14 32.13
N ALA A 54 67.64 -19.24 31.94
CA ALA A 54 67.67 -20.39 32.84
C ALA A 54 67.84 -21.67 32.01
N LEU A 55 69.00 -22.27 32.19
CA LEU A 55 69.48 -23.51 31.60
C LEU A 55 68.92 -24.69 32.42
N MET A 56 68.13 -25.61 31.86
CA MET A 56 67.96 -26.96 32.44
C MET A 56 67.67 -28.04 31.39
N LEU A 57 68.64 -28.96 31.32
CA LEU A 57 68.62 -30.40 31.03
C LEU A 57 67.74 -31.01 29.94
N ALA A 58 68.44 -31.73 29.06
CA ALA A 58 67.95 -32.72 28.12
C ALA A 58 67.18 -33.86 28.80
N GLY A 59 65.99 -34.15 28.26
CA GLY A 59 65.28 -35.41 28.42
C GLY A 59 64.72 -35.82 27.06
N CYS A 60 65.31 -36.85 26.46
CA CYS A 60 64.78 -37.46 25.25
C CYS A 60 63.55 -38.30 25.63
N SER A 61 62.37 -37.82 25.30
CA SER A 61 61.15 -38.64 25.25
C SER A 61 60.33 -38.18 24.06
N SER A 62 60.28 -39.01 23.03
CA SER A 62 59.43 -38.83 21.85
C SER A 62 57.97 -38.75 22.29
N PRO A 63 57.24 -37.65 22.04
CA PRO A 63 55.80 -37.69 22.10
C PRO A 63 55.34 -38.49 20.87
N ALA A 64 54.61 -39.57 21.12
CA ALA A 64 53.81 -40.23 20.10
C ALA A 64 53.03 -39.16 19.33
N GLN A 65 53.21 -39.10 18.01
CA GLN A 65 52.35 -38.33 17.13
C GLN A 65 50.96 -38.97 17.20
N SER A 66 50.15 -38.50 18.14
CA SER A 66 48.70 -38.58 18.02
C SER A 66 48.35 -37.83 16.75
N ALA A 67 48.21 -38.57 15.65
CA ALA A 67 47.62 -38.07 14.42
C ALA A 67 46.16 -37.70 14.76
N THR A 68 45.96 -36.47 15.23
CA THR A 68 44.67 -35.84 15.21
C THR A 68 44.25 -35.81 13.73
N ARG A 69 43.37 -36.72 13.34
CA ARG A 69 42.57 -36.55 12.12
C ARG A 69 41.86 -35.23 12.30
N ARG A 70 42.44 -34.17 11.73
CA ARG A 70 41.78 -32.88 11.58
C ARG A 70 40.57 -33.21 10.71
N ALA A 71 39.39 -33.31 11.33
CA ALA A 71 38.14 -33.42 10.60
C ALA A 71 38.19 -32.29 9.57
N ALA A 72 38.12 -32.66 8.29
CA ALA A 72 38.08 -31.67 7.22
C ALA A 72 36.91 -30.75 7.56
N ALA A 73 37.20 -29.50 7.87
CA ALA A 73 36.17 -28.50 8.10
C ALA A 73 35.34 -28.46 6.82
N THR A 74 34.09 -28.92 6.90
CA THR A 74 33.15 -28.84 5.80
C THR A 74 33.09 -27.37 5.38
N ALA A 75 33.39 -27.09 4.11
CA ALA A 75 33.33 -25.72 3.62
C ALA A 75 31.94 -25.14 3.94
N PRO A 76 31.85 -23.87 4.40
CA PRO A 76 30.55 -23.27 4.68
C PRO A 76 29.72 -23.32 3.39
N VAL A 77 28.60 -24.06 3.46
CA VAL A 77 27.61 -24.04 2.40
C VAL A 77 27.03 -22.62 2.33
N THR A 78 26.93 -22.08 1.12
CA THR A 78 26.34 -20.76 0.92
C THR A 78 24.87 -20.95 0.56
N PRO A 79 23.94 -20.30 1.26
CA PRO A 79 22.53 -20.36 0.91
C PRO A 79 22.28 -19.91 -0.53
N THR A 80 21.41 -20.63 -1.25
CA THR A 80 21.04 -20.28 -2.63
C THR A 80 19.53 -20.31 -2.81
N VAL A 81 19.03 -19.50 -3.74
CA VAL A 81 17.64 -19.56 -4.22
C VAL A 81 17.66 -20.21 -5.59
N SER A 82 16.94 -21.32 -5.76
CA SER A 82 16.84 -22.05 -7.03
C SER A 82 15.53 -21.79 -7.76
N ALA A 83 14.44 -21.56 -7.04
CA ALA A 83 13.14 -21.25 -7.63
C ALA A 83 12.23 -20.48 -6.65
N VAL A 84 11.28 -19.73 -7.22
CA VAL A 84 10.22 -19.03 -6.50
C VAL A 84 8.90 -19.46 -7.13
N ASN A 85 7.95 -19.92 -6.32
CA ASN A 85 6.66 -20.39 -6.78
C ASN A 85 5.52 -19.78 -5.94
N PRO A 86 4.56 -19.10 -6.57
CA PRO A 86 4.53 -18.74 -7.99
C PRO A 86 5.57 -17.67 -8.36
N THR A 87 5.90 -17.57 -9.65
CA THR A 87 6.75 -16.48 -10.19
C THR A 87 5.95 -15.20 -10.47
N GLN A 88 4.62 -15.26 -10.39
CA GLN A 88 3.71 -14.12 -10.48
C GLN A 88 2.75 -14.11 -9.30
N THR A 89 2.39 -12.92 -8.83
CA THR A 89 1.44 -12.71 -7.74
C THR A 89 0.48 -11.58 -8.07
N SER A 90 -0.69 -11.58 -7.44
CA SER A 90 -1.56 -10.41 -7.42
C SER A 90 -0.86 -9.23 -6.72
N VAL A 91 -1.12 -7.99 -7.14
CA VAL A 91 -0.72 -6.75 -6.46
C VAL A 91 -1.22 -6.66 -5.01
N LEU A 92 -2.21 -7.47 -4.62
CA LEU A 92 -2.65 -7.60 -3.23
C LEU A 92 -1.70 -8.44 -2.36
N GLY A 93 -0.74 -9.14 -2.98
CA GLY A 93 0.14 -10.09 -2.33
C GLY A 93 -0.48 -11.48 -2.20
N GLN A 94 0.38 -12.49 -2.02
CA GLN A 94 -0.06 -13.86 -1.76
C GLN A 94 1.08 -14.70 -1.17
N LYS A 95 0.75 -15.92 -0.72
CA LYS A 95 1.75 -16.89 -0.26
C LYS A 95 2.73 -17.25 -1.39
N VAL A 96 4.02 -17.19 -1.08
CA VAL A 96 5.13 -17.56 -1.96
C VAL A 96 5.98 -18.64 -1.30
N VAL A 97 6.40 -19.61 -2.09
CA VAL A 97 7.32 -20.68 -1.71
C VAL A 97 8.64 -20.47 -2.44
N ILE A 98 9.72 -20.39 -1.66
CA ILE A 98 11.08 -20.18 -2.16
C ILE A 98 11.84 -21.48 -1.94
N HIS A 99 12.37 -22.04 -3.02
CA HIS A 99 13.17 -23.25 -3.03
C HIS A 99 14.66 -22.92 -3.14
N GLY A 100 15.50 -23.76 -2.55
CA GLY A 100 16.94 -23.51 -2.54
C GLY A 100 17.74 -24.54 -1.74
N THR A 101 18.89 -24.12 -1.28
CA THR A 101 19.79 -24.91 -0.41
C THR A 101 20.24 -24.09 0.78
N ASP A 102 20.48 -24.77 1.91
CA ASP A 102 20.99 -24.16 3.15
C ASP A 102 20.11 -23.01 3.68
N LEU A 103 18.78 -23.16 3.54
CA LEU A 103 17.82 -22.12 3.87
C LEU A 103 17.37 -22.10 5.35
N GLN A 104 17.83 -23.04 6.18
CA GLN A 104 17.33 -23.24 7.55
C GLN A 104 17.59 -22.07 8.52
N HIS A 105 18.39 -21.08 8.10
CA HIS A 105 18.75 -19.92 8.91
C HIS A 105 18.10 -18.62 8.40
N VAL A 106 17.13 -18.71 7.50
CA VAL A 106 16.36 -17.56 7.01
C VAL A 106 15.27 -17.21 8.01
N ASP A 107 15.30 -15.96 8.48
CA ASP A 107 14.33 -15.39 9.42
C ASP A 107 13.32 -14.48 8.72
N LYS A 108 13.75 -13.76 7.68
CA LYS A 108 12.91 -12.82 6.92
C LYS A 108 13.16 -12.92 5.43
N VAL A 109 12.12 -12.60 4.65
CA VAL A 109 12.21 -12.42 3.20
C VAL A 109 11.94 -10.95 2.89
N VAL A 110 12.78 -10.32 2.09
CA VAL A 110 12.55 -8.98 1.56
C VAL A 110 12.03 -9.10 0.13
N PHE A 111 10.83 -8.57 -0.12
CA PHE A 111 10.22 -8.42 -1.43
C PHE A 111 10.42 -6.97 -1.90
N GLY A 112 11.37 -6.73 -2.81
CA GLY A 112 11.78 -5.38 -3.17
C GLY A 112 12.40 -4.65 -1.97
N SER A 113 11.64 -3.76 -1.34
CA SER A 113 12.01 -3.02 -0.13
C SER A 113 11.31 -3.51 1.15
N THR A 114 10.31 -4.38 1.04
CA THR A 114 9.44 -4.74 2.17
C THR A 114 9.87 -6.07 2.77
N ALA A 115 10.29 -6.05 4.04
CA ALA A 115 10.66 -7.24 4.79
C ALA A 115 9.44 -7.87 5.46
N VAL A 116 9.29 -9.19 5.31
CA VAL A 116 8.25 -9.99 5.98
C VAL A 116 8.87 -11.15 6.73
N ASP A 117 8.22 -11.58 7.80
CA ASP A 117 8.59 -12.79 8.54
C ASP A 117 8.30 -14.05 7.72
N VAL A 118 9.17 -15.06 7.88
CA VAL A 118 8.90 -16.39 7.32
C VAL A 118 7.83 -17.10 8.13
N THR A 119 6.94 -17.81 7.44
CA THR A 119 5.91 -18.65 8.07
C THR A 119 6.42 -20.07 8.32
N SER A 120 7.34 -20.56 7.49
CA SER A 120 7.95 -21.87 7.63
C SER A 120 9.31 -21.91 6.94
N VAL A 121 10.26 -22.63 7.53
CA VAL A 121 11.62 -22.77 7.02
C VAL A 121 12.10 -24.21 7.16
N THR A 122 12.74 -24.71 6.11
CA THR A 122 13.51 -25.96 6.10
C THR A 122 14.82 -25.71 5.35
N PRO A 123 15.79 -26.65 5.35
CA PRO A 123 17.03 -26.47 4.61
C PRO A 123 16.87 -26.22 3.10
N THR A 124 15.71 -26.57 2.51
CA THR A 124 15.48 -26.45 1.05
C THR A 124 14.24 -25.64 0.67
N LYS A 125 13.52 -25.09 1.65
CA LYS A 125 12.25 -24.40 1.44
C LYS A 125 12.03 -23.30 2.47
N VAL A 126 11.64 -22.13 1.99
CA VAL A 126 11.12 -21.02 2.80
C VAL A 126 9.71 -20.70 2.32
N VAL A 127 8.78 -20.48 3.25
CA VAL A 127 7.42 -20.03 2.95
C VAL A 127 7.23 -18.68 3.62
N ALA A 128 6.76 -17.70 2.85
CA ALA A 128 6.40 -16.37 3.33
C ALA A 128 5.18 -15.86 2.55
N THR A 129 4.53 -14.81 3.06
CA THR A 129 3.46 -14.11 2.34
C THR A 129 4.05 -12.86 1.72
N ALA A 130 4.06 -12.78 0.38
CA ALA A 130 4.42 -11.55 -0.32
C ALA A 130 3.43 -10.45 0.11
N PRO A 131 3.93 -9.26 0.49
CA PRO A 131 3.06 -8.14 0.84
C PRO A 131 2.30 -7.64 -0.39
N ALA A 132 1.36 -6.71 -0.20
CA ALA A 132 0.84 -5.95 -1.32
C ALA A 132 1.99 -5.20 -2.03
N ALA A 133 1.85 -5.03 -3.34
CA ALA A 133 2.73 -4.17 -4.12
C ALA A 133 2.58 -2.72 -3.66
N ALA A 134 3.63 -1.92 -3.86
CA ALA A 134 3.55 -0.48 -3.63
C ALA A 134 2.43 0.11 -4.48
N ASP A 135 1.50 0.83 -3.83
CA ASP A 135 0.33 1.45 -4.44
C ASP A 135 -0.48 0.53 -5.36
N TYR A 136 -0.50 -0.77 -5.04
CA TYR A 136 -1.13 -1.82 -5.82
C TYR A 136 -0.74 -1.80 -7.31
N GLN A 137 0.48 -1.36 -7.64
CA GLN A 137 0.96 -1.27 -9.03
C GLN A 137 1.74 -2.53 -9.45
N PRO A 138 1.58 -2.99 -10.71
CA PRO A 138 2.39 -4.07 -11.26
C PRO A 138 3.89 -3.72 -11.27
N ALA A 139 4.74 -4.64 -10.79
CA ALA A 139 6.18 -4.46 -10.75
C ALA A 139 6.92 -5.79 -10.66
N ALA A 140 8.09 -5.89 -11.30
CA ALA A 140 9.04 -6.95 -11.02
C ALA A 140 9.82 -6.60 -9.75
N VAL A 141 9.95 -7.54 -8.82
CA VAL A 141 10.72 -7.34 -7.58
C VAL A 141 11.79 -8.41 -7.39
N SER A 142 12.91 -7.97 -6.82
CA SER A 142 13.96 -8.86 -6.34
C SER A 142 13.62 -9.41 -4.96
N LEU A 143 14.12 -10.61 -4.64
CA LEU A 143 14.10 -11.17 -3.28
C LEU A 143 15.48 -11.06 -2.61
N SER A 144 15.47 -10.79 -1.31
CA SER A 144 16.63 -11.02 -0.44
C SER A 144 16.21 -11.86 0.77
N LEU A 145 16.92 -12.95 1.02
CA LEU A 145 16.72 -13.78 2.22
C LEU A 145 17.64 -13.26 3.32
N LEU A 146 17.07 -12.92 4.47
CA LEU A 146 17.80 -12.44 5.62
C LEU A 146 17.79 -13.50 6.73
N GLY A 147 18.94 -13.70 7.36
CA GLY A 147 19.04 -14.43 8.63
C GLY A 147 19.21 -13.48 9.80
N ALA A 148 19.70 -14.03 10.91
CA ALA A 148 19.87 -13.30 12.16
C ALA A 148 20.62 -11.97 11.97
N ASN A 149 20.20 -10.95 12.73
CA ASN A 149 20.76 -9.60 12.71
C ASN A 149 20.70 -8.92 11.32
N GLY A 150 19.76 -9.35 10.45
CA GLY A 150 19.59 -8.77 9.12
C GLY A 150 20.68 -9.16 8.11
N LYS A 151 21.46 -10.20 8.41
CA LYS A 151 22.50 -10.69 7.48
C LYS A 151 21.84 -11.20 6.20
N VAL A 152 22.24 -10.66 5.05
CA VAL A 152 21.82 -11.20 3.75
C VAL A 152 22.46 -12.58 3.53
N LEU A 153 21.62 -13.59 3.32
CA LEU A 153 22.02 -14.97 3.07
C LEU A 153 22.00 -15.31 1.58
N ALA A 154 20.97 -14.89 0.86
CA ALA A 154 20.83 -15.09 -0.58
C ALA A 154 20.05 -13.94 -1.22
N LYS A 155 20.23 -13.74 -2.51
CA LYS A 155 19.46 -12.79 -3.33
C LYS A 155 18.99 -13.48 -4.60
N GLN A 156 17.83 -13.07 -5.10
CA GLN A 156 17.35 -13.44 -6.42
C GLN A 156 16.77 -12.19 -7.10
N PRO A 157 17.40 -11.67 -8.17
CA PRO A 157 16.83 -10.58 -8.94
C PRO A 157 15.59 -11.04 -9.71
N ASP A 158 14.67 -10.11 -9.99
CA ASP A 158 13.46 -10.32 -10.82
C ASP A 158 12.72 -11.62 -10.51
N ALA A 159 12.66 -11.92 -9.22
CA ALA A 159 12.26 -13.21 -8.67
C ALA A 159 10.73 -13.39 -8.66
N LEU A 160 10.00 -12.28 -8.63
CA LEU A 160 8.55 -12.26 -8.52
C LEU A 160 7.99 -11.07 -9.29
N GLN A 161 6.96 -11.31 -10.09
CA GLN A 161 6.23 -10.29 -10.82
C GLN A 161 4.87 -10.04 -10.17
N TYR A 162 4.62 -8.81 -9.72
CA TYR A 162 3.27 -8.36 -9.36
C TYR A 162 2.46 -8.05 -10.60
N SER A 163 1.19 -8.46 -10.59
CA SER A 163 0.22 -8.23 -11.66
C SER A 163 -1.15 -7.87 -11.07
N ALA A 164 -1.93 -7.05 -11.80
CA ALA A 164 -3.28 -6.68 -11.40
C ALA A 164 -4.29 -7.81 -11.72
N SER A 165 -4.03 -9.02 -11.20
CA SER A 165 -4.88 -10.19 -11.46
C SER A 165 -6.06 -10.23 -10.48
N GLY A 166 -7.28 -10.31 -11.01
CA GLY A 166 -8.54 -10.34 -10.25
C GLY A 166 -9.18 -8.95 -10.13
N GLY A 167 -10.50 -8.91 -9.89
CA GLY A 167 -11.27 -7.66 -9.91
C GLY A 167 -10.81 -6.64 -8.88
N VAL A 168 -10.68 -7.02 -7.61
CA VAL A 168 -10.20 -6.12 -6.53
C VAL A 168 -8.84 -5.52 -6.87
N ALA A 169 -7.91 -6.35 -7.36
CA ALA A 169 -6.57 -5.91 -7.75
C ALA A 169 -6.62 -4.86 -8.87
N ALA A 170 -7.40 -5.12 -9.92
CA ALA A 170 -7.58 -4.18 -11.04
C ALA A 170 -8.25 -2.87 -10.59
N GLN A 171 -9.24 -2.96 -9.69
CA GLN A 171 -9.89 -1.79 -9.09
C GLN A 171 -8.90 -0.92 -8.30
N MET A 172 -8.08 -1.52 -7.44
CA MET A 172 -7.08 -0.79 -6.65
C MET A 172 -5.98 -0.19 -7.52
N THR A 173 -5.48 -0.93 -8.51
CA THR A 173 -4.52 -0.40 -9.49
C THR A 173 -5.10 0.82 -10.21
N TYR A 174 -6.37 0.77 -10.60
CA TYR A 174 -7.05 1.91 -11.25
C TYR A 174 -7.23 3.09 -10.31
N ALA A 175 -7.79 2.86 -9.12
CA ALA A 175 -8.06 3.92 -8.14
C ALA A 175 -6.77 4.69 -7.81
N LEU A 176 -5.67 3.98 -7.51
CA LEU A 176 -4.41 4.62 -7.15
C LEU A 176 -3.64 5.22 -8.35
N ALA A 177 -3.97 4.83 -9.58
CA ALA A 177 -3.44 5.48 -10.77
C ALA A 177 -4.19 6.77 -11.14
N HIS A 178 -5.45 6.91 -10.72
CA HIS A 178 -6.36 7.94 -11.24
C HIS A 178 -6.91 8.92 -10.20
N TRP A 179 -6.74 8.69 -8.89
CA TRP A 179 -7.26 9.59 -7.84
C TRP A 179 -6.85 11.07 -7.99
N ASN A 180 -5.69 11.35 -8.60
CA ASN A 180 -5.23 12.71 -8.94
C ASN A 180 -4.88 12.89 -10.42
N ASN A 181 -5.19 11.89 -11.26
CA ASN A 181 -4.89 11.90 -12.68
C ASN A 181 -6.11 11.41 -13.45
N TYR A 182 -7.04 12.34 -13.65
CA TYR A 182 -8.39 12.07 -14.09
C TYR A 182 -8.40 11.44 -15.49
N ASN A 183 -9.11 10.34 -15.68
CA ASN A 183 -9.27 9.65 -16.97
C ASN A 183 -10.34 10.31 -17.85
N THR A 184 -10.17 11.61 -18.11
CA THR A 184 -11.17 12.44 -18.82
C THR A 184 -11.33 12.08 -20.28
N ALA A 185 -10.29 11.51 -20.92
CA ALA A 185 -10.36 11.06 -22.31
C ALA A 185 -11.36 9.92 -22.50
N GLN A 186 -11.54 9.06 -21.49
CA GLN A 186 -12.43 7.91 -21.56
C GLN A 186 -13.80 8.17 -20.91
N TYR A 187 -13.82 8.86 -19.76
CA TYR A 187 -15.01 8.97 -18.92
C TYR A 187 -15.48 10.41 -18.70
N GLY A 188 -14.86 11.38 -19.38
CA GLY A 188 -15.23 12.79 -19.29
C GLY A 188 -14.89 13.43 -17.94
N ASN A 189 -15.34 14.67 -17.77
CA ASN A 189 -15.18 15.44 -16.55
C ASN A 189 -16.56 15.84 -16.02
N LEU A 190 -17.01 15.22 -14.92
CA LEU A 190 -18.28 15.54 -14.29
C LEU A 190 -18.17 16.57 -13.16
N ASN A 191 -16.98 17.15 -12.93
CA ASN A 191 -16.79 18.20 -11.94
C ASN A 191 -17.73 19.40 -12.13
N PRO A 192 -17.97 19.91 -13.36
CA PRO A 192 -18.86 21.04 -13.56
C PRO A 192 -20.31 20.76 -13.10
N GLN A 193 -20.69 19.48 -12.98
CA GLN A 193 -22.01 19.04 -12.53
C GLN A 193 -22.02 18.57 -11.07
N GLY A 194 -20.87 18.64 -10.37
CA GLY A 194 -20.68 18.10 -9.02
C GLY A 194 -20.62 16.57 -8.94
N GLY A 195 -20.56 15.88 -10.08
CA GLY A 195 -20.75 14.43 -10.18
C GLY A 195 -19.48 13.58 -10.21
N ASP A 196 -18.30 14.19 -10.11
CA ASP A 196 -17.06 13.47 -10.44
C ASP A 196 -16.63 12.44 -9.39
N CYS A 197 -17.03 12.59 -8.13
CA CYS A 197 -16.86 11.57 -7.10
C CYS A 197 -17.57 10.26 -7.48
N ALA A 198 -18.82 10.34 -7.92
CA ALA A 198 -19.57 9.20 -8.46
C ALA A 198 -18.98 8.71 -9.79
N ASN A 199 -18.58 9.63 -10.68
CA ASN A 199 -17.90 9.26 -11.92
C ASN A 199 -16.66 8.39 -11.65
N PHE A 200 -15.80 8.81 -10.72
CA PHE A 200 -14.58 8.12 -10.35
C PHE A 200 -14.86 6.74 -9.75
N VAL A 201 -15.76 6.65 -8.77
CA VAL A 201 -16.16 5.36 -8.19
C VAL A 201 -16.67 4.43 -9.28
N SER A 202 -17.50 4.92 -10.20
CA SER A 202 -18.04 4.14 -11.31
C SER A 202 -16.94 3.59 -12.23
N GLN A 203 -15.92 4.40 -12.52
CA GLN A 203 -14.75 3.95 -13.28
C GLN A 203 -13.97 2.84 -12.57
N THR A 204 -13.83 2.92 -11.24
CA THR A 204 -13.16 1.87 -10.47
C THR A 204 -13.93 0.55 -10.54
N LEU A 205 -15.27 0.60 -10.58
CA LEU A 205 -16.12 -0.58 -10.72
C LEU A 205 -15.98 -1.21 -12.12
N ILE A 206 -15.89 -0.40 -13.19
CA ILE A 206 -15.53 -0.91 -14.53
C ILE A 206 -14.17 -1.60 -14.49
N ALA A 207 -13.16 -1.00 -13.86
CA ALA A 207 -11.83 -1.61 -13.72
C ALA A 207 -11.88 -2.94 -12.93
N ARG A 208 -12.78 -3.05 -11.93
CA ARG A 208 -13.06 -4.29 -11.21
C ARG A 208 -13.63 -5.40 -12.11
N GLY A 209 -14.23 -5.02 -13.24
CA GLY A 209 -14.87 -5.92 -14.20
C GLY A 209 -16.38 -5.80 -14.27
N TRP A 210 -16.98 -4.76 -13.68
CA TRP A 210 -18.40 -4.47 -13.89
C TRP A 210 -18.63 -4.06 -15.34
N THR A 211 -19.82 -4.35 -15.85
CA THR A 211 -20.24 -3.97 -17.21
C THR A 211 -21.38 -2.96 -17.10
N MET A 212 -21.31 -1.90 -17.89
CA MET A 212 -22.40 -0.93 -18.01
C MET A 212 -23.69 -1.62 -18.49
N ASN A 213 -24.82 -1.04 -18.14
CA ASN A 213 -26.15 -1.45 -18.60
C ASN A 213 -27.03 -0.22 -18.83
N ASP A 214 -28.30 -0.44 -19.20
CA ASP A 214 -29.20 0.66 -19.55
C ASP A 214 -29.53 1.61 -18.38
N ASP A 215 -29.31 1.19 -17.13
CA ASP A 215 -29.59 1.99 -15.93
C ASP A 215 -28.32 2.67 -15.37
N TRP A 216 -27.14 2.08 -15.58
CA TRP A 216 -25.84 2.54 -15.10
C TRP A 216 -24.82 2.55 -16.25
N TYR A 217 -24.60 3.73 -16.84
CA TYR A 217 -23.73 3.89 -18.01
C TYR A 217 -23.05 5.27 -18.12
N ASN A 218 -21.96 5.28 -18.89
CA ASN A 218 -21.31 6.47 -19.42
C ASN A 218 -20.83 6.19 -20.84
N HIS A 219 -21.17 7.07 -21.75
CA HIS A 219 -20.85 6.98 -23.16
C HIS A 219 -20.19 8.28 -23.63
N ASP A 220 -19.30 8.12 -24.61
CA ASP A 220 -18.64 9.21 -25.31
C ASP A 220 -18.01 10.25 -24.38
N ALA A 221 -17.27 9.78 -23.37
CA ALA A 221 -16.60 10.61 -22.37
C ALA A 221 -17.55 11.59 -21.66
N ALA A 222 -18.60 11.03 -21.04
CA ALA A 222 -19.67 11.76 -20.36
C ALA A 222 -20.50 12.73 -21.22
N ALA A 223 -20.53 12.55 -22.55
CA ALA A 223 -21.51 13.24 -23.39
C ALA A 223 -22.93 12.70 -23.16
N ASP A 224 -23.04 11.42 -22.79
CA ASP A 224 -24.29 10.74 -22.41
C ASP A 224 -24.02 9.80 -21.23
N TRP A 225 -24.67 10.02 -20.09
CA TRP A 225 -24.44 9.24 -18.87
C TRP A 225 -25.70 9.21 -18.01
N SER A 226 -25.92 8.10 -17.31
CA SER A 226 -27.10 7.94 -16.45
C SER A 226 -26.91 8.61 -15.09
N PRO A 227 -27.97 9.11 -14.43
CA PRO A 227 -27.85 9.62 -13.07
C PRO A 227 -27.16 8.64 -12.10
N ALA A 228 -27.43 7.34 -12.21
CA ALA A 228 -26.79 6.32 -11.38
C ALA A 228 -25.26 6.23 -11.56
N TRP A 229 -24.73 6.66 -12.71
CA TRP A 229 -23.29 6.69 -12.97
C TRP A 229 -22.59 7.85 -12.25
N GLY A 230 -23.15 9.05 -12.31
CA GLY A 230 -22.47 10.31 -11.98
C GLY A 230 -23.12 11.14 -10.88
N TYR A 231 -24.19 10.66 -10.23
CA TYR A 231 -24.86 11.40 -9.16
C TYR A 231 -25.09 10.50 -7.93
N VAL A 232 -24.55 10.91 -6.78
CA VAL A 232 -24.45 10.05 -5.58
C VAL A 232 -25.81 9.52 -5.09
N PRO A 233 -26.88 10.33 -4.96
CA PRO A 233 -28.20 9.80 -4.59
C PRO A 233 -28.73 8.73 -5.55
N SER A 234 -28.57 8.94 -6.86
CA SER A 234 -29.00 7.95 -7.85
C SER A 234 -28.12 6.71 -7.88
N MET A 235 -26.82 6.84 -7.63
CA MET A 235 -25.90 5.72 -7.48
C MET A 235 -26.27 4.87 -6.25
N ASP A 236 -26.49 5.50 -5.10
CA ASP A 236 -26.86 4.80 -3.86
C ASP A 236 -28.20 4.08 -4.01
N GLN A 237 -29.18 4.75 -4.64
CA GLN A 237 -30.47 4.15 -4.96
C GLN A 237 -30.31 2.95 -5.92
N TYR A 238 -29.51 3.08 -6.98
CA TYR A 238 -29.24 1.99 -7.91
C TYR A 238 -28.62 0.78 -7.21
N PHE A 239 -27.63 0.99 -6.33
CA PHE A 239 -27.05 -0.09 -5.53
C PHE A 239 -28.07 -0.73 -4.59
N SER A 240 -28.91 0.06 -3.93
CA SER A 240 -29.97 -0.46 -3.06
C SER A 240 -30.97 -1.32 -3.83
N ASP A 241 -31.50 -0.83 -4.95
CA ASP A 241 -32.52 -1.53 -5.74
C ASP A 241 -31.98 -2.82 -6.38
N ASN A 242 -30.67 -2.85 -6.66
CA ASN A 242 -30.01 -3.97 -7.33
C ASN A 242 -29.12 -4.80 -6.39
N ALA A 243 -29.15 -4.58 -5.08
CA ALA A 243 -28.19 -5.15 -4.13
C ALA A 243 -28.09 -6.68 -4.22
N SER A 244 -29.22 -7.38 -4.30
CA SER A 244 -29.23 -8.84 -4.41
C SER A 244 -28.60 -9.35 -5.72
N ALA A 245 -28.90 -8.69 -6.84
CA ALA A 245 -28.39 -9.04 -8.16
C ALA A 245 -26.88 -8.78 -8.27
N LEU A 246 -26.44 -7.62 -7.77
CA LEU A 246 -25.05 -7.18 -7.77
C LEU A 246 -24.19 -7.83 -6.67
N GLY A 247 -24.83 -8.44 -5.66
CA GLY A 247 -24.11 -9.03 -4.53
C GLY A 247 -23.56 -7.97 -3.58
N LEU A 248 -24.40 -7.00 -3.21
CA LEU A 248 -24.05 -5.92 -2.29
C LEU A 248 -24.67 -6.15 -0.92
N GLU A 249 -23.88 -5.92 0.13
CA GLU A 249 -24.35 -5.82 1.52
C GLU A 249 -24.15 -4.38 2.00
N LYS A 250 -25.17 -3.77 2.61
CA LYS A 250 -25.05 -2.44 3.22
C LYS A 250 -24.45 -2.57 4.62
N LEU A 251 -23.37 -1.84 4.88
CA LEU A 251 -22.62 -1.86 6.14
C LEU A 251 -22.56 -0.47 6.77
N ASP A 252 -22.67 -0.39 8.10
CA ASP A 252 -22.69 0.90 8.82
C ASP A 252 -21.26 1.42 9.11
N PHE A 253 -21.02 2.72 8.89
CA PHE A 253 -19.75 3.37 9.22
C PHE A 253 -19.41 3.35 10.72
N ALA A 254 -20.38 3.45 11.62
CA ALA A 254 -20.15 3.52 13.06
C ALA A 254 -19.91 2.15 13.70
N SER A 255 -20.34 1.07 13.04
CA SER A 255 -20.27 -0.30 13.56
C SER A 255 -18.90 -0.93 13.27
N GLN A 256 -18.09 -1.15 14.31
CA GLN A 256 -16.82 -1.89 14.15
C GLN A 256 -17.04 -3.34 13.71
N ALA A 257 -18.19 -3.94 14.04
CA ALA A 257 -18.55 -5.27 13.57
C ALA A 257 -18.80 -5.28 12.05
N ASP A 258 -19.36 -4.21 11.50
CA ASP A 258 -19.52 -4.07 10.05
C ASP A 258 -18.22 -3.62 9.37
N ARG A 259 -17.44 -2.72 9.99
CA ARG A 259 -16.09 -2.38 9.49
C ARG A 259 -15.17 -3.60 9.39
N ALA A 260 -15.37 -4.62 10.24
CA ALA A 260 -14.65 -5.89 10.15
C ALA A 260 -14.98 -6.71 8.89
N LYS A 261 -16.10 -6.42 8.22
CA LYS A 261 -16.51 -7.06 6.96
C LYS A 261 -16.07 -6.26 5.73
N VAL A 262 -15.76 -4.97 5.89
CA VAL A 262 -15.34 -4.10 4.79
C VAL A 262 -14.10 -4.69 4.10
N ALA A 263 -14.08 -4.58 2.78
CA ALA A 263 -13.01 -5.04 1.91
C ALA A 263 -12.50 -3.93 0.99
N LEU A 264 -11.28 -4.13 0.46
CA LEU A 264 -10.74 -3.24 -0.57
C LEU A 264 -11.66 -3.21 -1.78
N GLY A 265 -11.91 -2.01 -2.29
CA GLY A 265 -12.81 -1.76 -3.40
C GLY A 265 -14.29 -1.61 -3.03
N ASP A 266 -14.64 -1.71 -1.74
CA ASP A 266 -15.97 -1.35 -1.26
C ASP A 266 -16.25 0.14 -1.50
N VAL A 267 -17.51 0.49 -1.68
CA VAL A 267 -17.92 1.88 -1.97
C VAL A 267 -18.44 2.52 -0.69
N ALA A 268 -17.83 3.64 -0.30
CA ALA A 268 -18.27 4.48 0.80
C ALA A 268 -19.26 5.53 0.29
N ILE A 269 -20.40 5.69 0.97
CA ILE A 269 -21.42 6.71 0.70
C ILE A 269 -21.53 7.61 1.93
N PHE A 270 -21.44 8.92 1.73
CA PHE A 270 -21.40 9.93 2.78
C PHE A 270 -22.64 10.82 2.79
N PHE A 271 -22.99 11.24 4.01
CA PHE A 271 -23.99 12.25 4.33
C PHE A 271 -23.29 13.34 5.16
N TRP A 272 -22.71 14.35 4.50
CA TRP A 272 -21.93 15.42 5.14
C TRP A 272 -22.79 16.52 5.78
N GLY A 273 -24.01 16.75 5.29
CA GLY A 273 -24.87 17.85 5.74
C GLY A 273 -26.10 17.45 6.56
N ASP A 274 -26.89 16.51 6.07
CA ASP A 274 -28.03 15.90 6.76
C ASP A 274 -28.18 14.43 6.35
N ASP A 275 -28.95 13.65 7.11
CA ASP A 275 -29.14 12.21 6.89
C ASP A 275 -30.16 11.88 5.80
N THR A 276 -30.61 12.87 5.01
CA THR A 276 -31.73 12.71 4.08
C THR A 276 -31.32 12.47 2.64
N SER A 277 -30.13 12.92 2.23
CA SER A 277 -29.58 12.68 0.89
C SER A 277 -28.06 12.51 0.93
N PRO A 278 -27.50 11.44 0.35
CA PRO A 278 -26.05 11.30 0.30
C PRO A 278 -25.46 12.32 -0.69
N ASP A 279 -24.29 12.85 -0.36
CA ASP A 279 -23.67 13.96 -1.11
C ASP A 279 -22.29 13.62 -1.68
N HIS A 280 -21.64 12.57 -1.16
CA HIS A 280 -20.31 12.19 -1.62
C HIS A 280 -20.10 10.67 -1.60
N THR A 281 -19.21 10.20 -2.48
CA THR A 281 -18.83 8.79 -2.54
C THR A 281 -17.35 8.60 -2.84
N GLN A 282 -16.77 7.54 -2.27
CA GLN A 282 -15.35 7.21 -2.36
C GLN A 282 -15.17 5.69 -2.42
N VAL A 283 -13.98 5.22 -2.80
CA VAL A 283 -13.67 3.78 -2.86
C VAL A 283 -12.66 3.41 -1.78
N VAL A 284 -12.90 2.33 -1.03
CA VAL A 284 -11.99 1.84 0.02
C VAL A 284 -10.68 1.35 -0.61
N ASP A 285 -9.57 1.98 -0.25
CA ASP A 285 -8.25 1.70 -0.81
C ASP A 285 -7.24 1.20 0.23
N LYS A 286 -7.58 1.24 1.52
CA LYS A 286 -6.76 0.66 2.59
C LYS A 286 -7.60 0.27 3.80
N ILE A 287 -7.19 -0.83 4.44
CA ILE A 287 -7.75 -1.28 5.71
C ILE A 287 -6.60 -1.68 6.61
N ASP A 288 -6.46 -0.99 7.75
CA ASP A 288 -5.54 -1.33 8.82
C ASP A 288 -6.31 -1.79 10.06
N VAL A 289 -5.68 -2.62 10.89
CA VAL A 289 -6.19 -2.95 12.22
C VAL A 289 -5.24 -2.37 13.26
N VAL A 290 -5.71 -1.39 14.02
CA VAL A 290 -4.92 -0.69 15.05
C VAL A 290 -5.62 -0.88 16.38
N ASP A 291 -4.94 -1.51 17.35
CA ASP A 291 -5.49 -1.81 18.68
C ASP A 291 -6.85 -2.54 18.63
N GLY A 292 -7.02 -3.44 17.64
CA GLY A 292 -8.24 -4.20 17.41
C GLY A 292 -9.38 -3.43 16.73
N GLN A 293 -9.14 -2.18 16.32
CA GLN A 293 -10.11 -1.35 15.59
C GLN A 293 -9.76 -1.32 14.10
N TYR A 294 -10.78 -1.40 13.25
CA TYR A 294 -10.62 -1.30 11.80
C TYR A 294 -10.56 0.18 11.39
N LYS A 295 -9.42 0.55 10.82
CA LYS A 295 -9.11 1.86 10.25
C LYS A 295 -9.21 1.74 8.73
N ILE A 296 -10.15 2.47 8.16
CA ILE A 296 -10.50 2.40 6.75
C ILE A 296 -10.03 3.69 6.10
N SER A 297 -9.37 3.56 4.96
CA SER A 297 -9.01 4.69 4.11
C SER A 297 -9.61 4.53 2.72
N MET A 298 -9.79 5.67 2.04
CA MET A 298 -10.44 5.73 0.74
C MET A 298 -9.69 6.60 -0.26
N ALA A 299 -9.85 6.28 -1.55
CA ALA A 299 -9.49 7.14 -2.66
C ALA A 299 -10.71 7.96 -3.11
N SER A 300 -10.49 9.23 -3.47
CA SER A 300 -11.56 10.18 -3.79
C SER A 300 -11.21 11.16 -4.90
N HIS A 301 -12.25 11.63 -5.59
CA HIS A 301 -12.25 12.85 -6.43
C HIS A 301 -13.06 13.96 -5.74
N ASN A 302 -13.08 15.18 -6.31
CA ASN A 302 -13.69 16.41 -5.77
C ASN A 302 -13.05 16.97 -4.49
N ASP A 303 -12.28 16.14 -3.79
CA ASP A 303 -11.25 16.47 -2.84
C ASP A 303 -10.24 15.32 -2.94
N ASP A 304 -9.21 15.51 -3.76
CA ASP A 304 -8.41 14.43 -4.31
C ASP A 304 -7.49 13.83 -3.23
N TYR A 305 -7.72 12.57 -2.90
CA TYR A 305 -6.88 11.81 -1.99
C TYR A 305 -6.71 10.38 -2.46
N ALA A 306 -5.53 9.82 -2.17
CA ALA A 306 -5.36 8.40 -1.89
C ALA A 306 -5.21 8.24 -0.38
N TYR A 307 -5.69 7.11 0.15
CA TYR A 307 -5.56 6.74 1.55
C TYR A 307 -6.15 7.79 2.52
N ARG A 308 -7.29 8.40 2.16
CA ARG A 308 -8.02 9.35 3.02
C ARG A 308 -8.63 8.62 4.21
N ASP A 309 -8.23 8.95 5.42
CA ASP A 309 -8.75 8.32 6.64
C ASP A 309 -10.24 8.65 6.86
N LEU A 310 -11.06 7.61 7.03
CA LEU A 310 -12.50 7.74 7.26
C LEU A 310 -12.82 8.49 8.54
N ASP A 311 -12.16 8.14 9.64
CA ASP A 311 -12.48 8.71 10.95
C ASP A 311 -12.16 10.20 10.97
N THR A 312 -11.03 10.61 10.40
CA THR A 312 -10.66 12.02 10.20
C THR A 312 -11.69 12.73 9.32
N THR A 313 -12.16 12.08 8.25
CA THR A 313 -13.18 12.64 7.36
C THR A 313 -14.46 12.96 8.13
N ILE A 314 -14.99 12.01 8.91
CA ILE A 314 -16.30 12.17 9.57
C ILE A 314 -16.28 12.86 10.94
N THR A 315 -15.11 12.95 11.58
CA THR A 315 -14.98 13.59 12.90
C THR A 315 -14.34 14.97 12.84
N THR A 316 -13.49 15.24 11.84
CA THR A 316 -12.70 16.47 11.78
C THR A 316 -13.04 17.32 10.55
N GLN A 317 -13.11 16.73 9.36
CA GLN A 317 -13.37 17.48 8.12
C GLN A 317 -14.87 17.77 7.95
N HIS A 318 -15.72 16.79 8.25
CA HIS A 318 -17.18 16.90 8.22
C HIS A 318 -17.78 16.38 9.54
N PRO A 319 -17.61 17.12 10.66
CA PRO A 319 -18.00 16.64 11.98
C PRO A 319 -19.49 16.30 12.07
N GLY A 320 -19.79 15.07 12.52
CA GLY A 320 -21.17 14.60 12.68
C GLY A 320 -21.77 13.97 11.43
N SER A 321 -21.01 13.89 10.34
CA SER A 321 -21.42 13.17 9.14
C SER A 321 -21.60 11.68 9.41
N THR A 322 -22.54 11.09 8.68
CA THR A 322 -22.86 9.66 8.73
C THR A 322 -22.64 9.04 7.35
N GLY A 323 -22.87 7.74 7.25
CA GLY A 323 -22.75 7.04 5.98
C GLY A 323 -22.75 5.53 6.13
N HIS A 324 -22.57 4.88 4.99
CA HIS A 324 -22.55 3.43 4.88
C HIS A 324 -21.60 2.99 3.78
N PHE A 325 -21.16 1.74 3.86
CA PHE A 325 -20.51 1.06 2.74
C PHE A 325 -21.50 0.21 1.98
N TRP A 326 -21.27 0.11 0.68
CA TRP A 326 -21.68 -1.05 -0.09
C TRP A 326 -20.51 -2.03 -0.14
N HIS A 327 -20.67 -3.13 0.56
CA HIS A 327 -19.74 -4.25 0.55
C HIS A 327 -19.97 -5.13 -0.67
N LEU A 328 -18.95 -5.25 -1.52
CA LEU A 328 -19.01 -6.04 -2.73
C LEU A 328 -18.64 -7.48 -2.42
N THR A 329 -19.66 -8.33 -2.22
CA THR A 329 -19.49 -9.75 -1.85
C THR A 329 -18.99 -10.63 -3.00
N ARG A 330 -18.78 -10.06 -4.19
CA ARG A 330 -18.40 -10.75 -5.43
C ARG A 330 -17.28 -10.03 -6.18
#